data_AF-A0A0G0JIW3-F1
#
_entry.id   AF-A0A0G0JIW3-F1
#
_cell.length_a   1.000
_cell.length_b   1.000
_cell.length_c   1.000
_cell.angle_alpha   90.00
_cell.angle_beta   90.00
_cell.angle_gamma   90.00
#
_symmetry.space_group_name_H-M   'P 1'
#
loop_
_entity.id
_entity.type
_entity.pdbx_description
1 polymer ?
#
loop_
_entity_poly.entity_id
_entity_poly.type
_entity_poly.pdbx_seq_one_letter_code
_entity_poly.pdbx_strand_id
1 'polypeptide(L)'
;MGTFQSSIPFWVEPETKREIDFIHEVKGGVIPIEVKLKVSYDGNDLTNLKDFLTKRTSAKFGILTTEDTLKTEDNILLIPHLLLTLLL
;
A
#
# COMPACT_ATOMS: atom_id res chain seq x y z
N MET A 1 -24.92 -5.82 5.80
CA MET A 1 -24.98 -4.61 4.95
C MET A 1 -23.62 -3.94 5.07
N GLY A 2 -22.83 -3.92 4.00
CA GLY A 2 -21.56 -3.18 3.99
C GLY A 2 -21.85 -1.71 3.71
N THR A 3 -21.23 -0.80 4.47
CA THR A 3 -21.31 0.62 4.21
C THR A 3 -20.36 0.93 3.06
N PHE A 4 -20.90 1.26 1.88
CA PHE A 4 -20.09 1.77 0.77
C PHE A 4 -19.57 3.15 1.20
N GLN A 5 -18.25 3.31 1.35
CA GLN A 5 -17.66 4.61 1.66
C GLN A 5 -17.77 5.52 0.43
N SER A 6 -18.21 6.76 0.63
CA SER A 6 -18.33 7.79 -0.43
C SER A 6 -16.98 8.32 -0.92
N SER A 7 -15.89 8.00 -0.22
CA SER A 7 -14.53 8.39 -0.56
C SER A 7 -13.54 7.35 -0.03
N ILE A 8 -12.58 6.94 -0.85
CA ILE A 8 -11.51 6.03 -0.48
C ILE A 8 -10.29 6.88 -0.10
N PRO A 9 -9.69 6.72 1.09
CA PRO A 9 -8.49 7.48 1.46
C PRO A 9 -7.29 7.07 0.59
N PHE A 10 -6.69 8.03 -0.10
CA PHE A 10 -5.46 7.89 -0.89
C PHE A 10 -4.49 9.03 -0.52
N TRP A 11 -3.24 8.98 -0.98
CA TRP A 11 -2.27 10.04 -0.73
C TRP A 11 -1.46 10.40 -1.96
N VAL A 12 -1.21 11.69 -2.17
CA VAL A 12 -0.38 12.21 -3.27
C VAL A 12 0.73 13.10 -2.71
N GLU A 13 1.98 12.82 -3.08
CA GLU A 13 3.14 13.67 -2.77
C GLU A 13 3.07 14.95 -3.64
N PRO A 14 3.00 16.15 -3.04
CA PRO A 14 2.87 17.38 -3.81
C PRO A 14 4.05 17.66 -4.75
N GLU A 15 5.26 17.26 -4.35
CA GLU A 15 6.53 17.52 -5.06
C GLU A 15 6.74 16.57 -6.24
N THR A 16 6.58 15.27 -6.02
CA THR A 16 6.86 14.24 -7.04
C THR A 16 5.62 13.81 -7.82
N LYS A 17 4.43 14.22 -7.38
CA LYS A 17 3.13 13.75 -7.87
C LYS A 17 2.94 12.23 -7.77
N ARG A 18 3.78 11.55 -6.97
CA ARG A 18 3.62 10.13 -6.69
C ARG A 18 2.42 9.90 -5.80
N GLU A 19 1.69 8.84 -6.08
CA GLU A 19 0.47 8.47 -5.38
C GLU A 19 0.66 7.16 -4.63
N ILE A 20 -0.03 7.02 -3.50
CA ILE A 20 -0.29 5.75 -2.82
C ILE A 20 -1.79 5.51 -2.96
N ASP A 21 -2.14 4.39 -3.60
CA ASP A 21 -3.52 4.07 -3.99
C ASP A 21 -4.49 4.08 -2.80
N PHE A 22 -4.09 3.48 -1.67
CA PHE A 22 -4.91 3.43 -0.47
C PHE A 22 -4.12 3.68 0.81
N ILE A 23 -4.77 4.36 1.75
CA ILE A 23 -4.29 4.50 3.13
C ILE A 23 -5.28 3.82 4.07
N HIS A 24 -4.83 2.77 4.75
CA HIS A 24 -5.62 2.11 5.78
C HIS A 24 -5.20 2.59 7.17
N GLU A 25 -6.13 3.20 7.90
CA GLU A 25 -5.86 3.67 9.27
C GLU A 25 -5.94 2.51 10.26
N VAL A 26 -4.92 2.39 11.11
CA VAL A 26 -4.85 1.40 12.19
C VAL A 26 -4.55 2.09 13.51
N LYS A 27 -4.80 1.41 14.63
CA LYS A 27 -4.51 1.98 15.94
C LYS A 27 -3.02 2.38 16.04
N GLY A 28 -2.76 3.68 16.10
CA GLY A 28 -1.42 4.24 16.25
C GLY A 28 -0.65 4.46 14.95
N GLY A 29 -1.31 4.42 13.79
CA GLY A 29 -0.61 4.68 12.52
C GLY A 29 -1.45 4.47 11.27
N VAL A 30 -0.75 4.38 10.15
CA VAL A 30 -1.35 4.08 8.84
C VAL A 30 -0.58 2.98 8.13
N ILE A 31 -1.28 2.21 7.31
CA ILE A 31 -0.69 1.23 6.40
C ILE A 31 -0.95 1.74 4.98
N PRO A 32 0.08 2.21 4.26
CA PRO A 32 -0.04 2.49 2.83
C PRO A 32 -0.17 1.17 2.07
N ILE A 33 -1.10 1.14 1.11
CA ILE A 33 -1.35 -0.02 0.25
C ILE A 33 -1.28 0.45 -1.20
N GLU A 34 -0.44 -0.22 -1.97
CA GLU A 34 -0.29 -0.04 -3.41
C GLU A 34 -0.81 -1.28 -4.14
N VAL A 35 -1.57 -1.10 -5.22
CA VAL A 35 -2.19 -2.20 -5.98
C VAL A 35 -1.60 -2.27 -7.38
N LYS A 36 -1.07 -3.45 -7.76
CA LYS A 36 -0.59 -3.72 -9.12
C LYS A 36 -1.35 -4.86 -9.75
N LEU A 37 -2.05 -4.55 -10.83
CA LEU A 37 -2.85 -5.52 -11.60
C LEU A 37 -2.03 -6.52 -12.41
N LYS A 38 -0.69 -6.46 -12.35
CA LYS A 38 0.22 -7.35 -13.09
C LYS A 38 1.02 -8.20 -12.11
N VAL A 39 1.36 -9.41 -12.55
CA VAL A 39 2.28 -10.35 -11.87
C VAL A 39 3.58 -9.66 -11.42
N SER A 40 4.13 -8.77 -12.25
CA SER A 40 5.34 -8.01 -11.95
C SER A 40 5.02 -6.56 -11.58
N TYR A 41 5.47 -6.14 -10.40
CA TYR A 41 5.63 -4.74 -10.04
C TYR A 41 7.00 -4.23 -10.54
N ASP A 42 7.12 -2.95 -10.88
CA ASP A 42 8.40 -2.37 -11.27
C ASP A 42 9.18 -1.86 -10.04
N GLY A 43 10.47 -1.54 -10.21
CA GLY A 43 11.27 -0.99 -9.11
C GLY A 43 10.77 0.37 -8.59
N ASN A 44 9.97 1.10 -9.37
CA ASN A 44 9.44 2.41 -8.99
C ASN A 44 8.28 2.27 -7.99
N ASP A 45 7.45 1.24 -8.13
CA ASP A 45 6.33 0.95 -7.23
C ASP A 45 6.83 0.73 -5.80
N LEU A 46 7.89 -0.07 -5.66
CA LEU A 46 8.53 -0.34 -4.39
C LEU A 46 9.20 0.92 -3.82
N THR A 47 9.73 1.78 -4.69
CA THR A 47 10.36 3.05 -4.32
C THR A 47 9.34 4.02 -3.71
N ASN A 48 8.11 4.09 -4.25
CA ASN A 48 7.07 4.97 -3.72
C ASN A 48 6.69 4.61 -2.27
N LEU A 49 6.48 3.32 -2.00
CA LEU A 49 6.21 2.83 -0.64
C LEU A 49 7.39 3.07 0.29
N LYS A 50 8.62 2.80 -0.16
CA LYS A 50 9.84 3.06 0.62
C LYS A 50 9.98 4.54 0.99
N ASP A 51 9.74 5.43 0.04
CA ASP A 51 9.77 6.87 0.28
C ASP A 51 8.70 7.31 1.28
N PHE A 52 7.47 6.78 1.15
CA PHE A 52 6.38 7.07 2.08
C PHE A 52 6.73 6.63 3.51
N LEU A 53 7.19 5.39 3.68
CA LEU A 53 7.58 4.84 4.98
C LEU A 53 8.74 5.63 5.60
N THR A 54 9.69 6.10 4.80
CA THR A 54 10.81 6.92 5.28
C THR A 54 10.35 8.29 5.77
N LYS A 55 9.39 8.91 5.07
CA LYS A 55 8.90 10.27 5.40
C LYS A 55 7.83 10.29 6.50
N ARG A 56 7.15 9.17 6.76
CA ARG A 56 6.00 9.08 7.65
C ARG A 56 6.26 8.12 8.81
N THR A 57 6.65 8.67 9.95
CA THR A 57 6.93 7.89 11.17
C THR A 57 5.73 7.13 11.73
N SER A 58 4.50 7.52 11.38
CA SER A 58 3.27 6.80 11.72
C SER A 58 3.04 5.55 10.86
N ALA A 59 3.78 5.37 9.76
CA ALA A 59 3.69 4.22 8.88
C ALA A 59 4.91 3.32 9.07
N LYS A 60 4.69 2.15 9.70
CA LYS A 60 5.78 1.21 10.02
C LYS A 60 5.95 0.10 8.98
N PHE A 61 4.86 -0.24 8.30
CA PHE A 61 4.81 -1.29 7.28
C PHE A 61 3.96 -0.81 6.12
N GLY A 62 4.32 -1.24 4.91
CA GLY A 62 3.51 -1.02 3.71
C GLY A 62 3.04 -2.35 3.11
N ILE A 63 2.00 -2.28 2.28
CA ILE A 63 1.52 -3.42 1.51
C ILE A 63 1.66 -3.08 0.03
N LEU A 64 2.24 -3.99 -0.73
CA LEU A 64 2.20 -3.98 -2.18
C LEU A 64 1.46 -5.24 -2.62
N THR A 65 0.28 -5.09 -3.17
CA THR A 65 -0.48 -6.25 -3.62
C THR A 65 -0.33 -6.48 -5.11
N THR A 66 -0.07 -7.73 -5.48
CA THR A 66 0.09 -8.20 -6.86
C THR A 66 -0.76 -9.45 -7.09
N GLU A 67 -0.68 -10.07 -8.27
CA GLU A 67 -1.50 -11.23 -8.59
C GLU A 67 -1.13 -12.49 -7.77
N ASP A 68 0.17 -12.76 -7.60
CA ASP A 68 0.67 -14.05 -7.09
C ASP A 68 1.91 -13.94 -6.18
N THR A 69 2.42 -12.73 -5.91
CA THR A 69 3.68 -12.57 -5.18
C THR A 69 3.42 -12.52 -3.67
N LEU A 70 3.98 -13.48 -2.93
CA LEU A 70 4.02 -13.47 -1.46
C LEU A 70 5.47 -13.41 -0.98
N LYS A 71 5.89 -12.25 -0.46
CA LYS A 71 7.21 -12.08 0.18
C LYS A 71 7.24 -10.83 1.06
N THR A 72 8.28 -10.70 1.86
CA THR A 72 8.55 -9.47 2.65
C THR A 72 9.88 -8.86 2.23
N GLU A 73 9.91 -7.55 2.02
CA GLU A 73 11.11 -6.80 1.64
C GLU A 73 11.08 -5.41 2.29
N ASP A 74 12.08 -5.04 3.08
CA ASP A 74 12.22 -3.69 3.68
C ASP A 74 10.95 -3.14 4.37
N ASN A 75 10.31 -3.94 5.22
CA ASN A 75 9.03 -3.62 5.89
C ASN A 75 7.82 -3.48 4.96
N ILE A 76 7.93 -3.91 3.71
CA ILE A 76 6.84 -4.01 2.76
C ILE A 76 6.43 -5.49 2.64
N LEU A 77 5.15 -5.76 2.86
CA LEU A 77 4.55 -7.05 2.58
C LEU A 77 4.04 -7.05 1.14
N LEU A 78 4.67 -7.88 0.32
CA LEU A 78 4.16 -8.24 -0.99
C LEU A 78 3.20 -9.40 -0.82
N ILE A 79 1.95 -9.20 -1.23
CA ILE A 79 0.87 -10.16 -0.98
C ILE A 79 -0.05 -10.30 -2.21
N PRO A 80 -0.46 -11.51 -2.59
CA PRO A 80 -1.47 -11.71 -3.63
C PRO A 80 -2.78 -10.97 -3.30
N HIS A 81 -3.44 -10.41 -4.30
CA HIS A 81 -4.72 -9.69 -4.15
C HIS A 81 -5.74 -10.50 -3.36
N LEU A 82 -5.85 -11.79 -3.68
CA LEU A 82 -6.80 -12.70 -3.03
C LEU A 82 -6.48 -12.95 -1.56
N LEU A 83 -5.20 -12.90 -1.17
CA LEU A 83 -4.85 -13.04 0.24
C LEU A 83 -5.08 -11.73 1.00
N LEU A 84 -4.87 -10.57 0.36
CA LEU A 84 -5.17 -9.28 0.96
C LEU A 84 -6.67 -9.14 1.29
N THR A 85 -7.56 -9.60 0.41
CA THR A 85 -9.01 -9.52 0.64
C THR A 85 -9.51 -10.37 1.81
N LEU A 86 -8.70 -11.31 2.32
CA LEU A 86 -9.00 -12.08 3.53
C LEU A 86 -8.60 -11.34 4.82
N LEU A 87 -7.81 -10.28 4.71
CA LEU A 87 -7.25 -9.52 5.83
C LEU A 87 -7.98 -8.19 6.09
N LEU A 88 -8.81 -7.74 5.13
CA LEU A 88 -9.60 -6.50 5.15
C LEU A 88 -11.08 -6.80 5.42
#